data_AF-A0A2K9MGY6-F1
#
_entry.id   AF-A0A2K9MGY6-F1
#
_cell.length_a   1.000
_cell.length_b   1.000
_cell.length_c   1.000
_cell.angle_alpha   90.00
_cell.angle_beta   90.00
_cell.angle_gamma   90.00
#
_symmetry.space_group_name_H-M   'P 1'
#
loop_
_entity.id
_entity.type
_entity.pdbx_description
1 polymer ?
#
loop_
_entity_poly.entity_id
_entity_poly.type
_entity_poly.pdbx_seq_one_letter_code
_entity_poly.pdbx_strand_id
1 'polypeptide(L)'
;MNHDRLAHQDCLALAGLAVVALLAGCGTPEYRAERAHCQAEWMLKMPPVYARETVIRERSEQRPSGRTECRAEGEATICEPVMQTVQVPYTAVETVDLRKAERDPQIASCAARACSLRYGNSSCEP
;
A
#
# COMPACT_ATOMS: atom_id res chain seq x y z
N MET A 1 -54.07 23.70 -2.12
CA MET A 1 -53.58 23.04 -3.35
C MET A 1 -52.09 23.35 -3.44
N ASN A 2 -51.29 22.51 -2.77
CA ASN A 2 -50.35 21.51 -3.34
C ASN A 2 -49.09 22.17 -3.92
N HIS A 3 -47.97 22.14 -3.20
CA HIS A 3 -46.94 21.08 -3.22
C HIS A 3 -46.19 21.08 -4.55
N ASP A 4 -45.07 21.82 -4.62
CA ASP A 4 -43.96 21.59 -5.58
C ASP A 4 -42.80 22.58 -5.32
N ARG A 5 -42.18 22.52 -4.13
CA ARG A 5 -41.03 23.38 -3.75
C ARG A 5 -39.80 22.62 -3.21
N LEU A 6 -39.68 21.31 -3.46
CA LEU A 6 -38.64 20.50 -2.79
C LEU A 6 -37.71 19.69 -3.71
N ALA A 7 -37.87 19.72 -5.04
CA ALA A 7 -37.15 18.78 -5.92
C ALA A 7 -35.81 19.29 -6.51
N HIS A 8 -35.38 20.53 -6.22
CA HIS A 8 -34.21 21.12 -6.90
C HIS A 8 -32.93 21.26 -6.05
N GLN A 9 -32.95 20.87 -4.77
CA GLN A 9 -31.82 21.13 -3.86
C GLN A 9 -31.01 19.89 -3.43
N ASP A 10 -31.35 18.70 -3.94
CA ASP A 10 -30.75 17.42 -3.50
C ASP A 10 -29.90 16.68 -4.56
N CYS A 11 -29.62 17.28 -5.72
CA CYS A 11 -28.80 16.62 -6.76
C CYS A 11 -27.28 16.77 -6.57
N LEU A 12 -26.81 17.63 -5.64
CA LEU A 12 -25.38 17.84 -5.40
C LEU A 12 -24.78 16.93 -4.31
N ALA A 13 -25.59 16.12 -3.62
CA ALA A 13 -25.13 15.26 -2.53
C ALA A 13 -24.89 13.79 -2.93
N LEU A 14 -25.29 13.37 -4.13
CA LEU A 14 -25.29 11.95 -4.52
C LEU A 14 -24.05 11.48 -5.29
N ALA A 15 -23.21 12.38 -5.79
CA ALA A 15 -21.97 12.01 -6.49
C ALA A 15 -20.78 11.73 -5.54
N GLY A 16 -20.84 12.18 -4.28
CA GLY A 16 -19.75 12.02 -3.31
C GLY A 16 -19.69 10.64 -2.63
N LEU A 17 -20.82 9.95 -2.51
CA LEU A 17 -20.89 8.69 -1.74
C LEU A 17 -20.32 7.48 -2.50
N ALA A 18 -20.38 7.46 -3.83
CA ALA A 18 -19.90 6.33 -4.62
C ALA A 18 -18.36 6.22 -4.66
N VAL A 19 -17.64 7.35 -4.53
CA VAL A 19 -16.17 7.37 -4.52
C VAL A 19 -15.61 6.91 -3.17
N VAL A 20 -16.33 7.14 -2.06
CA VAL A 20 -15.89 6.70 -0.72
C VAL A 20 -15.96 5.17 -0.57
N ALA A 21 -16.92 4.50 -1.21
CA ALA A 21 -17.05 3.04 -1.14
C ALA A 21 -15.95 2.29 -1.91
N LEU A 22 -15.45 2.87 -3.01
CA LEU A 22 -14.39 2.28 -3.83
C LEU A 22 -12.98 2.50 -3.25
N LEU A 23 -12.86 3.33 -2.21
CA LEU A 23 -11.61 3.59 -1.47
C LEU A 23 -11.45 2.69 -0.22
N ALA A 24 -12.30 1.68 -0.02
CA ALA A 24 -12.11 0.63 0.98
C ALA A 24 -10.97 -0.33 0.59
N GLY A 25 -9.80 0.21 0.25
CA GLY A 25 -8.57 -0.55 0.11
C GLY A 25 -8.18 -1.15 1.46
N CYS A 26 -8.02 -2.47 1.51
CA CYS A 26 -7.54 -3.30 2.63
C CYS A 26 -8.53 -3.56 3.77
N GLY A 27 -9.50 -4.47 3.57
CA GLY A 27 -10.29 -5.11 4.64
C GLY A 27 -11.47 -4.29 5.19
N THR A 28 -12.52 -4.99 5.62
CA THR A 28 -13.71 -4.38 6.25
C THR A 28 -13.32 -3.66 7.54
N PRO A 29 -14.04 -2.59 7.95
CA PRO A 29 -13.75 -1.90 9.21
C PRO A 29 -13.82 -2.86 10.42
N GLU A 30 -14.69 -3.86 10.36
CA GLU A 30 -14.84 -4.93 11.35
C GLU A 30 -13.56 -5.78 11.42
N TYR A 31 -13.03 -6.23 10.27
CA TYR A 31 -11.78 -6.99 10.23
C TYR A 31 -10.59 -6.19 10.78
N ARG A 32 -10.52 -4.89 10.47
CA ARG A 32 -9.45 -4.02 11.00
C ARG A 32 -9.52 -3.89 12.52
N ALA A 33 -10.73 -3.78 13.08
CA ALA A 33 -10.94 -3.71 14.52
C ALA A 33 -10.48 -5.00 15.21
N GLU A 34 -10.90 -6.17 14.71
CA GLU A 34 -10.47 -7.46 15.26
C GLU A 34 -8.96 -7.67 15.12
N ARG A 35 -8.39 -7.30 13.95
CA ARG A 35 -6.95 -7.38 13.73
C ARG A 35 -6.17 -6.48 14.68
N ALA A 36 -6.64 -5.28 14.98
CA ALA A 36 -5.99 -4.37 15.92
C ALA A 36 -5.98 -4.95 17.35
N HIS A 37 -7.08 -5.56 17.78
CA HIS A 37 -7.15 -6.26 19.07
C HIS A 37 -6.16 -7.42 19.14
N CYS A 38 -6.18 -8.30 18.14
CA CYS A 38 -5.25 -9.42 18.02
C CYS A 38 -3.78 -8.96 17.94
N GLN A 39 -3.52 -7.84 17.26
CA GLN A 39 -2.17 -7.26 17.20
C GLN A 39 -1.68 -6.85 18.59
N ALA A 40 -2.52 -6.18 19.39
CA ALA A 40 -2.15 -5.81 20.77
C ALA A 40 -1.84 -7.05 21.62
N GLU A 41 -2.67 -8.09 21.54
CA GLU A 41 -2.47 -9.35 22.26
C GLU A 41 -1.14 -10.02 21.89
N TRP A 42 -0.87 -10.16 20.58
CA TRP A 42 0.33 -10.84 20.11
C TRP A 42 1.60 -10.03 20.26
N MET A 43 1.52 -8.69 20.35
CA MET A 43 2.67 -7.87 20.72
C MET A 43 3.08 -8.07 22.19
N LEU A 44 2.17 -8.48 23.07
CA LEU A 44 2.50 -8.86 24.46
C LEU A 44 3.06 -10.29 24.53
N LYS A 45 2.45 -11.24 23.82
CA LYS A 45 2.90 -12.65 23.81
C LYS A 45 4.23 -12.83 23.08
N MET A 46 4.41 -12.09 21.99
CA MET A 46 5.59 -12.15 21.13
C MET A 46 6.06 -10.73 20.79
N PRO A 47 6.72 -10.02 21.73
CA PRO A 47 7.21 -8.67 21.49
C PRO A 47 8.09 -8.53 20.24
N PRO A 48 8.33 -7.34 19.69
CA PRO A 48 9.30 -7.19 18.61
C PRO A 48 10.71 -7.51 19.12
N VAL A 49 11.54 -8.14 18.28
CA VAL A 49 12.98 -8.29 18.51
C VAL A 49 13.68 -7.68 17.31
N TYR A 50 14.25 -6.50 17.53
CA TYR A 50 14.89 -5.75 16.46
C TYR A 50 16.36 -6.14 16.30
N ALA A 51 16.75 -6.45 15.08
CA ALA A 51 18.14 -6.67 14.69
C ALA A 51 18.52 -5.76 13.52
N ARG A 52 19.81 -5.42 13.41
CA ARG A 52 20.35 -4.72 12.26
C ARG A 52 20.82 -5.74 11.24
N GLU A 53 20.13 -5.82 10.11
CA GLU A 53 20.47 -6.74 9.04
C GLU A 53 20.99 -5.97 7.82
N THR A 54 21.94 -6.58 7.14
CA THR A 54 22.43 -6.11 5.85
C THR A 54 21.49 -6.62 4.77
N VAL A 55 20.77 -5.71 4.12
CA VAL A 55 19.83 -6.03 3.04
C VAL A 55 20.30 -5.44 1.72
N ILE A 56 19.98 -6.12 0.62
CA ILE A 56 20.19 -5.59 -0.73
C ILE A 56 18.90 -4.87 -1.14
N ARG A 57 19.03 -3.59 -1.48
CA ARG A 57 17.97 -2.76 -2.02
C ARG A 57 18.30 -2.38 -3.45
N GLU A 58 17.28 -2.03 -4.21
CA GLU A 58 17.45 -1.52 -5.56
C GLU A 58 17.11 -0.03 -5.60
N ARG A 59 17.86 0.71 -6.40
CA ARG A 59 17.53 2.09 -6.73
C ARG A 59 17.59 2.30 -8.23
N SER A 60 16.66 3.10 -8.72
CA SER A 60 16.63 3.51 -10.13
C SER A 60 17.70 4.55 -10.38
N GLU A 61 18.55 4.31 -11.38
CA GLU A 61 19.55 5.26 -11.85
C GLU A 61 19.45 5.47 -13.36
N GLN A 62 19.65 6.70 -13.83
CA GLN A 62 19.79 7.02 -15.24
C GLN A 62 21.23 6.74 -15.68
N ARG A 63 21.41 5.82 -16.63
CA ARG A 63 22.71 5.47 -17.20
C ARG A 63 22.66 5.61 -18.73
N PRO A 64 23.76 6.00 -19.39
CA PRO A 64 23.83 5.96 -20.85
C PRO A 64 23.57 4.54 -21.36
N SER A 65 22.73 4.41 -22.38
CA SER A 65 22.40 3.12 -23.00
C SER A 65 23.50 2.57 -23.91
N GLY A 66 24.54 3.36 -24.17
CA GLY A 66 25.55 3.09 -25.20
C GLY A 66 25.12 3.54 -26.61
N ARG A 67 23.88 4.02 -26.77
CA ARG A 67 23.41 4.68 -28.00
C ARG A 67 23.55 6.19 -27.89
N THR A 68 23.73 6.83 -29.04
CA THR A 68 23.80 8.29 -29.17
C THR A 68 22.84 8.73 -30.26
N GLU A 69 22.09 9.79 -30.01
CA GLU A 69 21.24 10.43 -31.00
C GLU A 69 21.88 11.76 -31.40
N CYS A 70 22.12 11.93 -32.70
CA CYS A 70 22.75 13.11 -33.24
C CYS A 70 21.75 13.88 -34.11
N ARG A 71 21.70 15.20 -33.95
CA ARG A 71 20.91 16.11 -34.78
C ARG A 71 21.78 17.25 -35.30
N ALA A 72 21.51 17.68 -36.53
CA ALA A 72 22.13 18.87 -37.09
C ALA A 72 21.38 20.11 -36.57
N GLU A 73 22.12 21.05 -35.98
CA GLU A 73 21.64 22.37 -35.57
C GLU A 73 22.47 23.43 -36.32
N GLY A 74 21.95 23.89 -37.46
CA GLY A 74 22.67 24.81 -38.35
C GLY A 74 23.91 24.16 -38.97
N GLU A 75 25.09 24.76 -38.79
CA GLU A 75 26.37 24.20 -39.22
C GLU A 75 26.99 23.22 -38.20
N ALA A 76 26.40 23.07 -37.02
CA ALA A 76 26.88 22.18 -35.97
C ALA A 76 26.11 20.86 -35.93
N THR A 77 26.77 19.78 -35.52
CA THR A 77 26.11 18.51 -35.17
C THR A 77 26.21 18.31 -33.67
N ILE A 78 25.06 18.18 -33.01
CA ILE A 78 24.96 17.91 -31.58
C ILE A 78 24.57 16.44 -31.39
N CYS A 79 25.36 15.72 -30.59
CA CYS A 79 25.12 14.33 -30.26
C CYS A 79 24.89 14.19 -28.76
N GLU A 80 23.75 13.63 -28.37
CA GLU A 80 23.37 13.39 -26.98
C GLU A 80 23.24 11.88 -26.72
N PRO A 81 23.78 11.37 -25.60
CA PRO A 81 23.63 9.97 -25.25
C PRO A 81 22.18 9.67 -24.89
N VAL A 82 21.64 8.58 -25.44
CA VAL A 82 20.31 8.10 -25.07
C VAL A 82 20.40 7.48 -23.67
N MET A 83 19.67 8.05 -22.72
CA MET A 83 19.64 7.58 -21.34
C MET A 83 18.64 6.44 -21.18
N GLN A 84 18.95 5.49 -20.29
CA GLN A 84 18.06 4.43 -19.86
C GLN A 84 18.04 4.35 -18.33
N THR A 85 16.89 3.98 -17.78
CA THR A 85 16.76 3.71 -16.35
C THR A 85 17.16 2.27 -16.07
N VAL A 86 18.09 2.09 -15.14
CA VAL A 86 18.53 0.76 -14.68
C VAL A 86 18.32 0.63 -13.17
N GLN A 87 18.02 -0.57 -12.71
CA GLN A 87 17.99 -0.88 -11.28
C GLN A 87 19.37 -1.29 -10.80
N VAL A 88 19.89 -0.56 -9.82
CA VAL A 88 21.22 -0.80 -9.26
C VAL A 88 21.07 -1.32 -7.84
N PRO A 89 21.57 -2.53 -7.55
CA PRO A 89 21.57 -3.05 -6.19
C PRO A 89 22.57 -2.27 -5.33
N TYR A 90 22.17 -1.94 -4.10
CA TYR A 90 23.04 -1.36 -3.10
C TYR A 90 22.78 -1.99 -1.75
N THR A 91 23.83 -2.03 -0.93
CA THR A 91 23.76 -2.57 0.42
C THR A 91 23.24 -1.51 1.38
N ALA A 92 22.20 -1.86 2.14
CA ALA A 92 21.65 -1.03 3.21
C ALA A 92 21.67 -1.80 4.53
N VAL A 93 21.73 -1.07 5.66
CA VAL A 93 21.55 -1.66 6.99
C VAL A 93 20.20 -1.23 7.52
N GLU A 94 19.32 -2.19 7.76
CA GLU A 94 17.95 -1.94 8.20
C GLU A 94 17.68 -2.60 9.54
N THR A 95 16.78 -1.98 10.30
CA THR A 95 16.26 -2.56 11.54
C THR A 95 15.08 -3.46 11.20
N VAL A 96 15.26 -4.77 11.34
CA VAL A 96 14.25 -5.78 11.05
C VAL A 96 13.72 -6.35 12.35
N ASP A 97 12.40 -6.53 12.45
CA ASP A 97 11.80 -7.31 13.55
C ASP A 97 11.82 -8.79 13.20
N LEU A 98 12.74 -9.52 13.84
CA LEU A 98 12.99 -10.94 13.61
C LEU A 98 11.74 -11.80 13.87
N ARG A 99 10.88 -11.37 14.79
CA ARG A 99 9.67 -12.13 15.15
C ARG A 99 8.46 -11.73 14.32
N LYS A 100 8.56 -10.72 13.46
CA LYS A 100 7.44 -10.27 12.63
C LYS A 100 6.91 -11.38 11.72
N ALA A 101 7.79 -12.16 11.12
CA ALA A 101 7.42 -13.25 10.23
C ALA A 101 6.64 -14.37 10.94
N GLU A 102 6.94 -14.61 12.22
CA GLU A 102 6.21 -15.58 13.04
C GLU A 102 4.93 -14.97 13.63
N ARG A 103 4.96 -13.71 14.06
CA ARG A 103 3.86 -13.02 14.74
C ARG A 103 2.72 -12.64 13.80
N ASP A 104 3.01 -12.13 12.61
CA ASP A 104 1.98 -11.63 11.69
C ASP A 104 0.95 -12.72 11.29
N PRO A 105 1.34 -13.98 11.00
CA PRO A 105 0.40 -15.08 10.81
C PRO A 105 -0.48 -15.36 12.03
N GLN A 106 0.07 -15.24 13.24
CA GLN A 106 -0.69 -15.46 14.48
C GLN A 106 -1.77 -14.38 14.68
N ILE A 107 -1.42 -13.13 14.40
CA ILE A 107 -2.36 -12.01 14.40
C ILE A 107 -3.46 -12.24 13.37
N ALA A 108 -3.11 -12.62 12.14
CA ALA A 108 -4.07 -12.87 11.07
C ALA A 108 -5.02 -14.03 11.42
N SER A 109 -4.49 -15.12 11.99
CA SER A 109 -5.25 -16.27 12.42
C SER A 109 -6.20 -15.95 13.59
N CYS A 110 -5.75 -15.14 14.54
CA CYS A 110 -6.59 -14.62 15.63
C CYS A 110 -7.76 -13.80 15.08
N ALA A 111 -7.50 -12.86 14.18
CA ALA A 111 -8.53 -12.02 13.58
C ALA A 111 -9.54 -12.87 12.80
N ALA A 112 -9.06 -13.80 11.97
CA ALA A 112 -9.93 -14.69 11.21
C ALA A 112 -10.85 -15.53 12.11
N ARG A 113 -10.35 -16.09 13.21
CA ARG A 113 -11.18 -16.83 14.17
C ARG A 113 -12.21 -15.94 14.86
N ALA A 114 -11.80 -14.75 15.30
CA ALA A 114 -12.71 -13.79 15.93
C ALA A 114 -13.83 -13.38 14.96
N CYS A 115 -13.48 -13.13 13.70
CA CYS A 115 -14.42 -12.88 12.62
C CYS A 115 -15.39 -14.04 12.40
N SER A 116 -14.88 -15.28 12.28
CA SER A 116 -15.73 -16.44 12.05
C SER A 116 -16.73 -16.67 13.18
N LEU A 117 -16.34 -16.39 14.42
CA LEU A 117 -17.23 -16.53 15.59
C LEU A 117 -18.31 -15.45 15.64
N ARG A 118 -18.04 -14.23 15.16
CA ARG A 118 -18.96 -13.09 15.26
C ARG A 118 -19.83 -12.88 14.01
N TYR A 119 -19.27 -13.14 12.83
CA TYR A 119 -19.86 -12.84 11.52
C TYR A 119 -20.08 -14.08 10.65
N GLY A 120 -19.67 -15.27 11.12
CA GLY A 120 -19.82 -16.52 10.37
C GLY A 120 -18.82 -16.70 9.22
N ASN A 121 -17.90 -15.76 9.00
CA ASN A 121 -16.85 -15.83 7.98
C ASN A 121 -15.53 -15.22 8.48
N SER A 122 -14.39 -15.58 7.87
CA SER A 122 -13.07 -15.10 8.31
C SER A 122 -12.73 -13.66 7.93
N SER A 123 -13.56 -13.03 7.08
CA SER A 123 -13.35 -11.68 6.58
C SER A 123 -14.07 -10.62 7.40
N CYS A 124 -14.84 -11.00 8.43
CA CYS A 124 -15.74 -10.11 9.16
C CYS A 124 -16.68 -9.35 8.20
N GLU A 125 -17.16 -10.03 7.17
CA GLU A 125 -18.20 -9.49 6.28
C GLU A 125 -19.56 -9.64 6.99
N PRO A 126 -20.39 -8.59 7.08
CA PRO A 126 -21.69 -8.65 7.73
C PRO A 126 -22.73 -9.48 6.98
#